data_AF-A0A7C7V9M1-F1
#
_entry.id   AF-A0A7C7V9M1-F1
#
_cell.length_a   1.000
_cell.length_b   1.000
_cell.length_c   1.000
_cell.angle_alpha   90.00
_cell.angle_beta   90.00
_cell.angle_gamma   90.00
#
_symmetry.space_group_name_H-M   'P 1'
#
loop_
_entity.id
_entity.type
_entity.pdbx_description
1 polymer ?
#
loop_
_entity_poly.entity_id
_entity_poly.type
_entity_poly.pdbx_seq_one_letter_code
_entity_poly.pdbx_strand_id
1 'polypeptide(L)'
;MVRQREAAYQALLQTVGRGPFGRIRRWLFRRLYHVATQTSGMREHHKFLAVRVLAEVKEALKATATDLVAREVLRQANDIWLLTWEELLRLETIPSSSPGKENMIAVEGRAAAGDDWNALIARRRADMERFQRLTSPLIITSEGETPVVRHHQANLPPGALIGQPVSPGVVEGVARVVRDPQRERLAPGEILVAEFTDPGWTPLFINAAGLVLEVGGLLTHGAVVAREYGIPAVVGVGKTTRKDPDRPAHPSGWSSGHRGVVVNQETGSSKTNPLSPIPKRPR
;
A
#
# COMPACT_ATOMS: atom_id res chain seq x y z
N MET A 1 -14.41 -23.25 3.00
CA MET A 1 -13.41 -22.66 3.92
C MET A 1 -13.52 -23.15 5.37
N VAL A 2 -14.65 -22.99 6.07
CA VAL A 2 -14.78 -23.37 7.51
C VAL A 2 -14.48 -24.85 7.79
N ARG A 3 -15.01 -25.77 6.97
CA ARG A 3 -14.74 -27.22 7.11
C ARG A 3 -13.27 -27.58 6.89
N GLN A 4 -12.59 -26.93 5.95
CA GLN A 4 -11.15 -27.13 5.71
C GLN A 4 -10.31 -26.61 6.88
N ARG A 5 -10.67 -25.47 7.47
CA ARG A 5 -10.01 -24.94 8.68
C ARG A 5 -10.13 -25.91 9.85
N GLU A 6 -11.32 -26.46 10.07
CA GLU A 6 -11.56 -27.42 11.15
C GLU A 6 -10.76 -28.71 10.92
N ALA A 7 -10.76 -29.25 9.70
CA ALA A 7 -9.96 -30.43 9.37
C ALA A 7 -8.45 -30.20 9.60
N ALA A 8 -7.93 -29.05 9.16
CA ALA A 8 -6.53 -28.68 9.36
C ALA A 8 -6.19 -28.50 10.86
N TYR A 9 -7.09 -27.87 11.62
CA TYR A 9 -6.95 -27.72 13.08
C TYR A 9 -6.85 -29.09 13.77
N GLN A 10 -7.72 -30.03 13.43
CA GLN A 10 -7.69 -31.38 14.00
C GLN A 10 -6.41 -32.14 13.62
N ALA A 11 -5.96 -32.04 12.37
CA ALA A 11 -4.71 -32.66 11.90
C ALA A 11 -3.48 -32.11 12.64
N LEU A 12 -3.40 -30.79 12.83
CA LEU A 12 -2.33 -30.15 13.60
C LEU A 12 -2.38 -30.56 15.07
N LEU A 13 -3.56 -30.61 15.68
CA LEU A 13 -3.74 -31.01 17.06
C LEU A 13 -3.27 -32.45 17.31
N GLN A 14 -3.54 -33.36 16.37
CA GLN A 14 -3.04 -34.74 16.43
C GLN A 14 -1.51 -34.80 16.30
N THR A 15 -0.93 -34.02 15.38
CA THR A 15 0.52 -33.98 15.13
C THR A 15 1.28 -33.42 16.33
N VAL A 16 0.85 -32.27 16.86
CA VAL A 16 1.43 -31.62 18.04
C VAL A 16 1.30 -32.50 19.30
N GLY A 17 0.30 -33.37 19.31
CA GLY A 17 0.02 -34.29 20.40
C GLY A 17 0.93 -35.51 20.51
N ARG A 18 1.87 -35.73 19.59
CA ARG A 18 2.78 -36.89 19.57
C ARG A 18 3.99 -36.73 20.51
N GLY A 19 4.49 -37.83 21.06
CA GLY A 19 5.68 -37.87 21.92
C GLY A 19 5.43 -37.50 23.40
N PRO A 20 6.48 -37.51 24.24
CA PRO A 20 6.36 -37.50 25.70
C PRO A 20 5.69 -36.23 26.27
N PHE A 21 5.90 -35.06 25.66
CA PHE A 21 5.28 -33.80 26.08
C PHE A 21 3.99 -33.45 25.30
N GLY A 22 3.31 -34.44 24.71
CA GLY A 22 2.18 -34.22 23.80
C GLY A 22 0.94 -33.58 24.44
N ARG A 23 0.69 -33.80 25.74
CA ARG A 23 -0.44 -33.18 26.47
C ARG A 23 -0.23 -31.67 26.67
N ILE A 24 0.97 -31.27 27.11
CA ILE A 24 1.33 -29.86 27.33
C ILE A 24 1.33 -29.10 26.00
N ARG A 25 1.95 -29.68 24.96
CA ARG A 25 1.97 -29.08 23.62
C ARG A 25 0.57 -28.91 23.02
N ARG A 26 -0.33 -29.89 23.20
CA ARG A 26 -1.74 -29.76 22.79
C ARG A 26 -2.46 -28.64 23.53
N TRP A 27 -2.26 -28.53 24.83
CA TRP A 27 -2.84 -27.44 25.62
C TRP A 27 -2.35 -26.07 25.13
N LEU A 28 -1.03 -25.91 24.96
CA LEU A 28 -0.43 -24.68 24.47
C LEU A 28 -0.91 -24.32 23.06
N PHE A 29 -0.95 -25.30 22.15
CA PHE A 29 -1.44 -25.08 20.78
C PHE A 29 -2.90 -24.61 20.76
N ARG A 30 -3.79 -25.23 21.56
CA ARG A 30 -5.19 -24.77 21.67
C ARG A 30 -5.27 -23.32 22.14
N ARG A 31 -4.48 -22.97 23.15
CA ARG A 31 -4.41 -21.60 23.66
C ARG A 31 -3.93 -20.62 22.59
N LEU A 32 -2.81 -20.91 21.93
CA LEU A 32 -2.22 -20.06 20.89
C LEU A 32 -3.15 -19.93 19.67
N TYR A 33 -3.77 -21.02 19.22
CA TYR A 33 -4.75 -21.01 18.14
C TYR A 33 -5.97 -20.15 18.48
N HIS A 34 -6.49 -20.26 19.71
CA HIS A 34 -7.58 -19.42 20.17
C HIS A 34 -7.18 -17.94 20.20
N VAL A 35 -6.02 -17.60 20.76
CA VAL A 35 -5.52 -16.21 20.74
C VAL A 35 -5.41 -15.72 19.29
N ALA A 36 -4.70 -16.44 18.43
CA ALA A 36 -4.47 -16.02 17.05
C ALA A 36 -5.79 -15.81 16.29
N THR A 37 -6.76 -16.72 16.42
CA THR A 37 -8.04 -16.61 15.70
C THR A 37 -8.95 -15.52 16.25
N GLN A 38 -8.91 -15.24 17.55
CA GLN A 38 -9.73 -14.19 18.17
C GLN A 38 -9.11 -12.79 18.03
N THR A 39 -7.79 -12.66 18.08
CA THR A 39 -7.11 -11.36 18.12
C THR A 39 -6.51 -10.93 16.79
N SER A 40 -6.34 -11.81 15.79
CA SER A 40 -5.74 -11.42 14.50
C SER A 40 -6.51 -10.30 13.78
N GLY A 41 -7.83 -10.19 13.98
CA GLY A 41 -8.61 -9.08 13.43
C GLY A 41 -8.27 -7.72 14.06
N MET A 42 -7.77 -7.70 15.30
CA MET A 42 -7.35 -6.47 15.98
C MET A 42 -6.09 -5.86 15.38
N ARG A 43 -5.32 -6.62 14.58
CA ARG A 43 -4.11 -6.13 13.91
C ARG A 43 -4.38 -4.87 13.08
N GLU A 44 -5.55 -4.71 12.50
CA GLU A 44 -5.86 -3.55 11.64
C GLU A 44 -6.62 -2.45 12.38
N HIS A 45 -7.08 -2.73 13.61
CA HIS A 45 -7.94 -1.83 14.37
C HIS A 45 -7.25 -0.51 14.75
N HIS A 46 -5.96 -0.56 15.11
CA HIS A 46 -5.21 0.65 15.46
C HIS A 46 -5.08 1.61 14.28
N LYS A 47 -4.86 1.10 13.05
CA LYS A 47 -4.82 1.90 11.84
C LYS A 47 -6.19 2.52 11.55
N PHE A 48 -7.27 1.76 11.74
CA PHE A 48 -8.63 2.29 11.59
C PHE A 48 -8.91 3.46 12.54
N LEU A 49 -8.57 3.32 13.82
CA LEU A 49 -8.73 4.40 14.81
C LEU A 49 -7.88 5.63 14.44
N ALA A 50 -6.63 5.43 14.02
CA ALA A 50 -5.76 6.53 13.58
C ALA A 50 -6.35 7.28 12.37
N VAL A 51 -6.88 6.56 11.37
CA VAL A 51 -7.53 7.19 10.20
C VAL A 51 -8.77 7.98 10.61
N ARG A 52 -9.56 7.49 11.59
CA ARG A 52 -10.70 8.26 12.12
C ARG A 52 -10.25 9.56 12.78
N VAL A 53 -9.21 9.52 13.61
CA VAL A 53 -8.65 10.74 14.22
C VAL A 53 -8.15 11.70 13.15
N LEU A 54 -7.44 11.20 12.13
CA LEU A 54 -6.98 12.02 11.01
C LEU A 54 -8.14 12.62 10.20
N ALA A 55 -9.29 11.95 10.11
CA ALA A 55 -10.47 12.49 9.47
C ALA A 55 -11.05 13.68 10.25
N GLU A 56 -11.13 13.59 11.57
CA GLU A 56 -11.56 14.72 12.42
C GLU A 56 -10.56 15.90 12.32
N VAL A 57 -9.26 15.61 12.38
CA VAL A 57 -8.21 16.63 12.19
C VAL A 57 -8.33 17.28 10.81
N LYS A 58 -8.62 16.50 9.77
CA LYS A 58 -8.80 17.00 8.41
C LYS A 58 -9.97 17.98 8.31
N GLU A 59 -11.09 17.71 8.99
CA GLU A 59 -12.22 18.64 9.01
C GLU A 59 -11.89 19.94 9.76
N ALA A 60 -11.17 19.85 10.88
CA ALA A 60 -10.67 21.04 11.58
C ALA A 60 -9.73 21.87 10.69
N LEU A 61 -8.79 21.22 10.00
CA LEU A 61 -7.87 21.89 9.07
C LEU A 61 -8.61 22.55 7.90
N LYS A 62 -9.67 21.95 7.36
CA LYS A 62 -10.49 22.59 6.32
C LYS A 62 -11.19 23.86 6.83
N ALA A 63 -11.65 23.85 8.08
CA ALA A 63 -12.24 25.04 8.71
C ALA A 63 -11.17 26.14 8.87
N THR A 64 -9.98 25.80 9.39
CA THR A 64 -8.84 26.72 9.48
C THR A 64 -8.45 27.26 8.11
N ALA A 65 -8.42 26.41 7.07
CA ALA A 65 -8.10 26.85 5.71
C ALA A 65 -9.08 27.90 5.18
N THR A 66 -10.37 27.73 5.48
CA THR A 66 -11.42 28.67 5.08
C THR A 66 -11.23 30.02 5.77
N ASP A 67 -10.92 30.00 7.06
CA ASP A 67 -10.63 31.20 7.85
C ASP A 67 -9.34 31.92 7.39
N LEU A 68 -8.26 31.17 7.11
CA LEU A 68 -7.01 31.75 6.58
C LEU A 68 -7.18 32.38 5.20
N VAL A 69 -8.07 31.85 4.36
CA VAL A 69 -8.44 32.48 3.08
C VAL A 69 -9.25 33.75 3.32
N ALA A 70 -10.19 33.73 4.27
CA ALA A 70 -10.99 34.91 4.62
C ALA A 70 -10.13 36.05 5.20
N ARG A 71 -9.00 35.71 5.85
CA ARG A 71 -8.00 36.66 6.35
C ARG A 71 -6.97 37.09 5.29
N GLU A 72 -7.14 36.65 4.04
CA GLU A 72 -6.21 36.92 2.92
C GLU A 72 -4.77 36.41 3.15
N VAL A 73 -4.58 35.48 4.09
CA VAL A 73 -3.29 34.84 4.38
C VAL A 73 -3.00 33.75 3.34
N LEU A 74 -4.01 32.99 2.94
CA LEU A 74 -3.95 31.99 1.87
C LEU A 74 -4.78 32.43 0.66
N ARG A 75 -4.33 32.08 -0.55
CA ARG A 75 -5.08 32.36 -1.79
C ARG A 75 -6.26 31.41 -1.99
N GLN A 76 -6.12 30.16 -1.58
CA GLN A 76 -7.14 29.12 -1.69
C GLN A 76 -7.03 28.13 -0.53
N ALA A 77 -8.17 27.56 -0.14
CA ALA A 77 -8.22 26.64 1.00
C ALA A 77 -7.33 25.40 0.80
N ASN A 78 -7.12 24.97 -0.45
CA ASN A 78 -6.31 23.79 -0.74
C ASN A 78 -4.80 24.02 -0.59
N ASP A 79 -4.35 25.27 -0.43
CA ASP A 79 -2.93 25.57 -0.15
C ASP A 79 -2.49 25.09 1.24
N ILE A 80 -3.43 24.86 2.15
CA ILE A 80 -3.15 24.37 3.51
C ILE A 80 -2.37 23.05 3.51
N TRP A 81 -2.58 22.18 2.51
CA TRP A 81 -1.93 20.88 2.41
C TRP A 81 -0.45 20.97 1.99
N LEU A 82 0.01 22.15 1.62
CA LEU A 82 1.40 22.42 1.26
C LEU A 82 2.17 23.05 2.42
N LEU A 83 1.58 23.14 3.61
CA LEU A 83 2.18 23.70 4.81
C LEU A 83 2.44 22.61 5.85
N THR A 84 3.52 22.77 6.61
CA THR A 84 3.82 21.90 7.75
C THR A 84 3.02 22.31 8.97
N TRP A 85 2.94 21.42 9.97
CA TRP A 85 2.25 21.72 11.22
C TRP A 85 2.82 22.97 11.92
N GLU A 86 4.14 23.11 11.97
CA GLU A 86 4.81 24.26 12.58
C GLU A 86 4.49 25.57 11.84
N GLU A 87 4.43 25.52 10.51
CA GLU A 87 4.08 26.67 9.68
C GLU A 87 2.61 27.08 9.88
N LEU A 88 1.70 26.11 10.01
CA LEU A 88 0.30 26.39 10.31
C LEU A 88 0.12 27.09 11.66
N LEU A 89 0.83 26.63 12.70
CA LEU A 89 0.82 27.29 14.01
C LEU A 89 1.35 28.73 13.92
N ARG A 90 2.38 28.98 13.12
CA ARG A 90 2.88 30.34 12.89
C ARG A 90 1.84 31.21 12.18
N LEU A 91 1.15 30.69 11.17
CA LEU A 91 0.08 31.43 10.48
C LEU A 91 -1.11 31.75 11.38
N GLU A 92 -1.48 30.86 12.30
CA GLU A 92 -2.56 31.13 13.26
C GLU A 92 -2.19 32.23 14.26
N THR A 93 -0.91 32.45 14.54
CA THR A 93 -0.45 33.54 15.42
C THR A 93 -0.41 34.91 14.73
N ILE A 94 -0.63 34.99 13.41
CA ILE A 94 -0.77 36.26 12.70
C ILE A 94 -2.10 36.90 13.14
N PRO A 95 -2.07 38.09 13.78
CA PRO A 95 -3.29 38.75 14.19
C PRO A 95 -4.18 39.02 12.97
N SER A 96 -5.44 38.62 13.05
CA SER A 96 -6.45 39.12 12.13
C SER A 96 -6.56 40.64 12.33
N SER A 97 -6.63 41.40 11.24
CA SER A 97 -6.95 42.84 11.26
C SER A 97 -8.35 43.13 11.81
N SER A 98 -9.13 42.11 12.19
CA SER A 98 -10.40 42.25 12.91
C SER A 98 -10.19 42.32 14.44
N PRO A 99 -10.70 43.36 15.13
CA PRO A 99 -10.58 43.48 16.57
C PRO A 99 -11.52 42.49 17.26
N GLY A 100 -10.99 41.59 18.10
CA GLY A 100 -11.82 40.87 19.08
C GLY A 100 -11.58 39.37 19.32
N LYS A 101 -10.50 38.74 18.81
CA LYS A 101 -10.14 37.37 19.22
C LYS A 101 -8.68 37.30 19.65
N GLU A 102 -8.46 37.25 20.95
CA GLU A 102 -7.15 36.96 21.56
C GLU A 102 -6.80 35.49 21.26
N ASN A 103 -5.79 35.27 20.42
CA ASN A 103 -5.30 33.92 20.13
C ASN A 103 -4.39 33.44 21.26
N MET A 104 -4.93 32.50 22.04
CA MET A 104 -4.26 31.85 23.15
C MET A 104 -3.47 30.64 22.60
N ILE A 105 -2.22 30.89 22.19
CA ILE A 105 -1.02 30.02 22.23
C ILE A 105 0.10 30.88 21.64
N ALA A 106 0.94 31.45 22.51
CA ALA A 106 2.15 32.13 22.08
C ALA A 106 3.22 31.07 21.78
N VAL A 107 3.38 30.70 20.50
CA VAL A 107 4.59 30.00 20.07
C VAL A 107 5.72 31.03 20.05
N GLU A 108 6.75 30.82 20.88
CA GLU A 108 7.96 31.64 20.87
C GLU A 108 8.61 31.57 19.48
N GLY A 109 8.55 32.69 18.76
CA GLY A 109 8.98 32.79 17.37
C GLY A 109 7.98 33.57 16.56
N ARG A 110 7.97 34.90 16.76
CA ARG A 110 7.18 35.84 15.94
C ARG A 110 7.39 35.48 14.48
N ALA A 111 6.31 35.21 13.74
CA ALA A 111 6.36 35.19 12.29
C ALA A 111 6.94 36.54 11.86
N ALA A 112 8.15 36.53 11.33
CA ALA A 112 8.75 37.74 10.80
C ALA A 112 7.83 38.22 9.67
N ALA A 113 7.61 39.53 9.60
CA ALA A 113 6.88 40.21 8.52
C ALA A 113 7.64 40.15 7.18
N GLY A 114 8.18 38.98 6.81
CA GLY A 114 9.05 38.74 5.66
C GLY A 114 9.03 37.31 5.10
N ASP A 115 8.22 36.40 5.64
CA ASP A 115 8.05 35.06 5.06
C ASP A 115 7.05 35.15 3.87
N ASP A 116 7.56 35.02 2.64
CA ASP A 116 6.72 34.91 1.44
C ASP A 116 6.10 33.51 1.35
N TRP A 117 5.01 33.31 2.08
CA TRP A 117 4.23 32.08 2.08
C TRP A 117 3.74 31.68 0.70
N ASN A 118 3.43 32.65 -0.16
CA ASN A 118 2.96 32.39 -1.53
C ASN A 118 4.09 31.76 -2.37
N ALA A 119 5.31 32.28 -2.28
CA ALA A 119 6.46 31.68 -2.96
C ALA A 119 6.77 30.26 -2.44
N LEU A 120 6.68 30.04 -1.12
CA LEU A 120 6.88 28.72 -0.52
C LEU A 120 5.85 27.70 -1.03
N ILE A 121 4.57 28.07 -1.01
CA ILE A 121 3.46 27.24 -1.49
C ILE A 121 3.62 26.93 -2.98
N ALA A 122 3.97 27.94 -3.79
CA ALA A 122 4.19 27.76 -5.23
C ALA A 122 5.33 26.78 -5.51
N ARG A 123 6.45 26.90 -4.78
CA ARG A 123 7.57 25.96 -4.87
C ARG A 123 7.14 24.53 -4.50
N ARG A 124 6.46 24.34 -3.38
CA ARG A 124 6.03 23.01 -2.91
C ARG A 124 5.01 22.36 -3.84
N ARG A 125 4.16 23.17 -4.47
CA ARG A 125 3.26 22.70 -5.52
C ARG A 125 4.03 22.14 -6.72
N ALA A 126 5.03 22.87 -7.21
CA ALA A 126 5.88 22.40 -8.31
C ALA A 126 6.67 21.13 -7.92
N ASP A 127 7.19 21.07 -6.69
CA ASP A 127 7.86 19.87 -6.17
C ASP A 127 6.90 18.67 -6.11
N MET A 128 5.65 18.87 -5.66
CA MET A 128 4.63 17.83 -5.62
C MET A 128 4.28 17.30 -7.02
N GLU A 129 4.11 18.17 -8.01
CA GLU A 129 3.87 17.78 -9.40
C GLU A 129 5.05 16.97 -9.98
N ARG A 130 6.29 17.33 -9.61
CA ARG A 130 7.48 16.55 -9.96
C ARG A 130 7.48 15.19 -9.27
N PHE A 131 7.21 15.14 -7.97
CA PHE A 131 7.23 13.89 -7.19
C PHE A 131 6.16 12.89 -7.64
N GLN A 132 4.98 13.35 -8.04
CA GLN A 132 3.93 12.48 -8.58
C GLN A 132 4.33 11.72 -9.86
N ARG A 133 5.34 12.21 -10.59
CA ARG A 133 5.87 11.53 -11.79
C ARG A 133 6.88 10.44 -11.44
N LEU A 134 7.50 10.52 -10.26
CA LEU A 134 8.49 9.56 -9.80
C LEU A 134 7.82 8.26 -9.36
N THR A 135 8.60 7.19 -9.27
CA THR A 135 8.20 5.93 -8.64
C THR A 135 9.01 5.81 -7.36
N SER A 136 8.34 5.60 -6.22
CA SER A 136 9.04 5.41 -4.96
C SER A 136 9.85 4.12 -5.02
N PRO A 137 11.18 4.17 -4.84
CA PRO A 137 11.99 2.97 -4.75
C PRO A 137 11.72 2.24 -3.42
N LEU A 138 11.93 0.92 -3.42
CA LEU A 138 11.81 0.10 -2.20
C LEU A 138 12.99 0.28 -1.24
N ILE A 139 14.17 0.53 -1.81
CA ILE A 139 15.42 0.71 -1.09
C ILE A 139 16.11 1.95 -1.68
N ILE A 140 16.58 2.83 -0.80
CA ILE A 140 17.42 3.98 -1.14
C ILE A 140 18.69 3.86 -0.29
N THR A 141 19.86 3.89 -0.91
CA THR A 141 21.13 3.94 -0.18
C THR A 141 21.47 5.38 0.21
N SER A 142 22.44 5.58 1.12
CA SER A 142 22.92 6.92 1.48
C SER A 142 23.39 7.74 0.28
N GLU A 143 23.91 7.06 -0.75
CA GLU A 143 24.41 7.65 -1.99
C GLU A 143 23.29 7.94 -3.01
N GLY A 144 22.03 7.67 -2.66
CA GLY A 144 20.88 7.86 -3.55
C GLY A 144 20.69 6.76 -4.59
N GLU A 145 21.41 5.64 -4.47
CA GLU A 145 21.20 4.49 -5.35
C GLU A 145 19.91 3.76 -4.99
N THR A 146 19.19 3.30 -6.02
CA THR A 146 17.95 2.53 -5.88
C THR A 146 18.13 1.14 -6.46
N PRO A 147 18.72 0.18 -5.71
CA PRO A 147 18.96 -1.16 -6.23
C PRO A 147 17.64 -1.85 -6.54
N VAL A 148 17.53 -2.41 -7.75
CA VAL A 148 16.35 -3.14 -8.20
C VAL A 148 16.48 -4.60 -7.80
N VAL A 149 15.58 -5.07 -6.94
CA VAL A 149 15.47 -6.50 -6.62
C VAL A 149 14.91 -7.22 -7.85
N ARG A 150 15.71 -8.10 -8.46
CA ARG A 150 15.27 -8.95 -9.58
C ARG A 150 14.96 -10.35 -9.08
N HIS A 151 13.74 -10.80 -9.31
CA HIS A 151 13.36 -12.19 -9.10
C HIS A 151 13.88 -13.01 -10.30
N HIS A 152 14.79 -13.95 -10.04
CA HIS A 152 15.21 -14.94 -11.03
C HIS A 152 14.39 -16.22 -10.84
N GLN A 153 13.61 -16.58 -11.86
CA GLN A 153 13.01 -17.91 -11.99
C GLN A 153 13.46 -18.52 -13.31
N ALA A 154 13.99 -19.75 -13.24
CA ALA A 154 14.33 -20.53 -14.42
C ALA A 154 13.04 -21.09 -15.06
N ASN A 155 13.07 -21.28 -16.38
CA ASN A 155 12.01 -21.96 -17.16
C ASN A 155 10.64 -21.25 -17.18
N LEU A 156 10.63 -19.93 -17.32
CA LEU A 156 9.38 -19.19 -17.55
C LEU A 156 9.07 -19.03 -19.03
N PRO A 157 7.78 -19.03 -19.43
CA PRO A 157 7.38 -18.71 -20.79
C PRO A 157 7.90 -17.35 -21.25
N PRO A 158 8.22 -17.17 -22.54
CA PRO A 158 8.52 -15.85 -23.09
C PRO A 158 7.39 -14.86 -22.79
N GLY A 159 7.74 -13.69 -22.24
CA GLY A 159 6.76 -12.65 -21.89
C GLY A 159 6.06 -12.84 -20.54
N ALA A 160 6.45 -13.82 -19.71
CA ALA A 160 5.93 -13.94 -18.36
C ALA A 160 6.36 -12.75 -17.48
N LEU A 161 5.39 -12.18 -16.76
CA LEU A 161 5.67 -11.24 -15.67
C LEU A 161 5.88 -12.00 -14.38
N ILE A 162 6.92 -11.63 -13.62
CA ILE A 162 7.32 -12.30 -12.39
C ILE A 162 6.93 -11.43 -11.20
N GLY A 163 6.33 -12.06 -10.20
CA GLY A 163 6.11 -11.45 -8.89
C GLY A 163 6.13 -12.50 -7.79
N GLN A 164 5.83 -12.05 -6.58
CA GLN A 164 5.73 -12.89 -5.41
C GLN A 164 4.35 -13.58 -5.37
N PRO A 165 4.31 -14.93 -5.27
CA PRO A 165 3.06 -15.66 -5.10
C PRO A 165 2.46 -15.37 -3.72
N VAL A 166 1.16 -15.05 -3.66
CA VAL A 166 0.48 -14.79 -2.36
C VAL A 166 -0.82 -15.55 -2.15
N SER A 167 -1.50 -15.95 -3.23
CA SER A 167 -2.68 -16.83 -3.15
C SER A 167 -2.65 -17.86 -4.29
N PRO A 168 -2.64 -19.17 -3.98
CA PRO A 168 -2.42 -20.23 -4.95
C PRO A 168 -3.58 -20.38 -5.94
N GLY A 169 -3.29 -20.90 -7.13
CA GLY A 169 -4.28 -21.20 -8.16
C GLY A 169 -3.85 -20.72 -9.55
N VAL A 170 -4.67 -21.06 -10.55
CA VAL A 170 -4.46 -20.67 -11.94
C VAL A 170 -5.75 -20.12 -12.49
N VAL A 171 -5.68 -18.95 -13.11
CA VAL A 171 -6.83 -18.31 -13.76
C VAL A 171 -6.41 -17.59 -15.03
N GLU A 172 -7.25 -17.67 -16.04
CA GLU A 172 -7.13 -16.89 -17.27
C GLU A 172 -8.31 -15.94 -17.36
N GLY A 173 -8.03 -14.68 -17.71
CA GLY A 173 -9.06 -13.66 -17.80
C GLY A 173 -8.58 -12.40 -18.49
N VAL A 174 -9.50 -11.46 -18.67
CA VAL A 174 -9.18 -10.13 -19.19
C VAL A 174 -8.58 -9.30 -18.04
N ALA A 175 -7.38 -8.80 -18.25
CA ALA A 175 -6.69 -7.86 -17.40
C ALA A 175 -7.45 -6.53 -17.36
N ARG A 176 -7.84 -6.09 -16.17
CA ARG A 176 -8.43 -4.77 -15.96
C ARG A 176 -7.56 -3.97 -15.01
N VAL A 177 -6.88 -2.96 -15.55
CA VAL A 177 -6.12 -2.00 -14.75
C VAL A 177 -7.10 -1.02 -14.12
N VAL A 178 -7.15 -0.99 -12.78
CA VAL A 178 -7.97 -0.06 -12.00
C VAL A 178 -7.03 0.83 -11.20
N ARG A 179 -7.25 2.14 -11.27
CA ARG A 179 -6.49 3.15 -10.52
C ARG A 179 -7.31 3.81 -9.42
N ASP A 180 -8.62 3.92 -9.62
CA ASP A 180 -9.55 4.47 -8.63
C ASP A 180 -10.73 3.51 -8.41
N PRO A 181 -10.82 2.84 -7.24
CA PRO A 181 -11.87 1.88 -6.97
C PRO A 181 -13.26 2.51 -6.80
N GLN A 182 -13.36 3.84 -6.67
CA GLN A 182 -14.63 4.55 -6.57
C GLN A 182 -15.22 4.90 -7.94
N ARG A 183 -14.36 5.04 -8.96
CA ARG A 183 -14.77 5.48 -10.31
C ARG A 183 -14.83 4.34 -11.31
N GLU A 184 -14.07 3.27 -11.06
CA GLU A 184 -13.95 2.16 -11.98
C GLU A 184 -14.65 0.91 -11.45
N ARG A 185 -15.11 0.06 -12.38
CA ARG A 185 -15.76 -1.21 -12.06
C ARG A 185 -14.99 -2.35 -12.68
N LEU A 186 -15.06 -3.50 -12.01
CA LEU A 186 -14.52 -4.77 -12.47
C LEU A 186 -15.69 -5.69 -12.84
N ALA A 187 -15.69 -6.21 -14.07
CA ALA A 187 -16.69 -7.18 -14.49
C ALA A 187 -16.37 -8.57 -13.90
N PRO A 188 -17.40 -9.42 -13.64
CA PRO A 188 -17.16 -10.78 -13.18
C PRO A 188 -16.26 -11.55 -14.15
N GLY A 189 -15.22 -12.20 -13.64
CA GLY A 189 -14.28 -12.97 -14.46
C GLY A 189 -13.02 -12.22 -14.88
N GLU A 190 -12.94 -10.91 -14.65
CA GLU A 190 -11.76 -10.12 -14.97
C GLU A 190 -10.65 -10.28 -13.92
N ILE A 191 -9.40 -10.05 -14.34
CA ILE A 191 -8.23 -10.03 -13.47
C ILE A 191 -7.97 -8.59 -13.05
N LEU A 192 -8.06 -8.31 -11.76
CA LEU A 192 -7.80 -7.00 -11.20
C LEU A 192 -6.30 -6.72 -11.20
N VAL A 193 -5.89 -5.65 -11.89
CA VAL A 193 -4.51 -5.14 -11.90
C VAL A 193 -4.50 -3.77 -11.23
N ALA A 194 -3.72 -3.59 -10.18
CA ALA A 194 -3.63 -2.33 -9.45
C ALA A 194 -2.22 -2.08 -8.90
N GLU A 195 -1.90 -0.83 -8.53
CA GLU A 195 -0.58 -0.50 -7.97
C GLU A 195 -0.50 -1.04 -6.53
N PHE A 196 -1.51 -0.75 -5.73
CA PHE A 196 -1.71 -1.28 -4.39
C PHE A 196 -3.22 -1.39 -4.12
N THR A 197 -3.58 -2.06 -3.03
CA THR A 197 -4.98 -2.14 -2.58
C THR A 197 -5.07 -1.84 -1.09
N ASP A 198 -6.18 -1.22 -0.70
CA ASP A 198 -6.59 -0.98 0.68
C ASP A 198 -8.03 -1.50 0.91
N PRO A 199 -8.59 -1.41 2.13
CA PRO A 199 -9.95 -1.89 2.40
C PRO A 199 -11.04 -1.34 1.46
N GLY A 200 -10.87 -0.15 0.91
CA GLY A 200 -11.80 0.44 -0.07
C GLY A 200 -11.87 -0.30 -1.40
N TRP A 201 -10.90 -1.17 -1.70
CA TRP A 201 -10.88 -2.01 -2.91
C TRP A 201 -11.66 -3.32 -2.76
N THR A 202 -11.98 -3.73 -1.53
CA THR A 202 -12.63 -5.02 -1.23
C THR A 202 -13.90 -5.29 -2.04
N PRO A 203 -14.77 -4.30 -2.33
CA PRO A 203 -15.93 -4.53 -3.19
C PRO A 203 -15.59 -5.04 -4.60
N LEU A 204 -14.43 -4.66 -5.15
CA LEU A 204 -13.97 -5.14 -6.46
C LEU A 204 -13.51 -6.60 -6.41
N PHE A 205 -13.05 -7.09 -5.26
CA PHE A 205 -12.55 -8.47 -5.12
C PHE A 205 -13.67 -9.49 -5.33
N ILE A 206 -14.93 -9.12 -5.06
CA ILE A 206 -16.09 -10.00 -5.26
C ILE A 206 -16.22 -10.44 -6.72
N ASN A 207 -15.85 -9.57 -7.67
CA ASN A 207 -15.94 -9.86 -9.11
C ASN A 207 -14.62 -10.37 -9.71
N ALA A 208 -13.52 -10.27 -8.97
CA ALA A 208 -12.19 -10.58 -9.48
C ALA A 208 -11.97 -12.08 -9.58
N ALA A 209 -11.58 -12.56 -10.77
CA ALA A 209 -11.17 -13.93 -10.96
C ALA A 209 -9.67 -14.13 -10.64
N GLY A 210 -8.87 -13.07 -10.74
CA GLY A 210 -7.45 -13.05 -10.36
C GLY A 210 -7.02 -11.67 -9.87
N LEU A 211 -5.87 -11.60 -9.20
CA LEU A 211 -5.31 -10.36 -8.67
C LEU A 211 -3.82 -10.21 -9.00
N VAL A 212 -3.44 -9.04 -9.52
CA VAL A 212 -2.06 -8.65 -9.80
C VAL A 212 -1.79 -7.29 -9.17
N LEU A 213 -0.79 -7.20 -8.28
CA LEU A 213 -0.39 -5.94 -7.64
C LEU A 213 1.06 -5.58 -7.94
N GLU A 214 1.34 -4.31 -8.19
CA GLU A 214 2.72 -3.80 -8.32
C GLU A 214 3.43 -3.77 -6.96
N VAL A 215 2.72 -3.35 -5.93
CA VAL A 215 3.22 -3.18 -4.56
C VAL A 215 2.37 -4.02 -3.62
N GLY A 216 3.04 -4.89 -2.87
CA GLY A 216 2.39 -5.74 -1.89
C GLY A 216 3.35 -6.75 -1.29
N GLY A 217 2.85 -7.48 -0.30
CA GLY A 217 3.58 -8.55 0.37
C GLY A 217 2.63 -9.61 0.89
N LEU A 218 3.18 -10.73 1.37
CA LEU A 218 2.43 -11.94 1.74
C LEU A 218 1.32 -11.68 2.80
N LEU A 219 1.53 -10.70 3.65
CA LEU A 219 0.63 -10.35 4.76
C LEU A 219 -0.13 -9.03 4.56
N THR A 220 -0.01 -8.42 3.37
CA THR A 220 -0.72 -7.17 3.05
C THR A 220 -2.20 -7.43 2.78
N HIS A 221 -3.02 -6.37 2.89
CA HIS A 221 -4.48 -6.43 2.71
C HIS A 221 -4.90 -7.25 1.49
N GLY A 222 -4.42 -6.89 0.30
CA GLY A 222 -4.76 -7.59 -0.94
C GLY A 222 -4.41 -9.08 -0.93
N ALA A 223 -3.27 -9.46 -0.32
CA ALA A 223 -2.83 -10.86 -0.22
C ALA A 223 -3.66 -11.68 0.78
N VAL A 224 -4.11 -11.08 1.88
CA VAL A 224 -4.98 -11.74 2.86
C VAL A 224 -6.36 -11.93 2.26
N VAL A 225 -6.95 -10.86 1.73
CA VAL A 225 -8.28 -10.88 1.12
C VAL A 225 -8.32 -11.84 -0.07
N ALA A 226 -7.33 -11.83 -0.97
CA ALA A 226 -7.28 -12.79 -2.08
C ALA A 226 -7.37 -14.26 -1.60
N ARG A 227 -6.66 -14.62 -0.52
CA ARG A 227 -6.74 -15.98 0.05
C ARG A 227 -8.09 -16.28 0.70
N GLU A 228 -8.71 -15.29 1.33
CA GLU A 228 -10.04 -15.43 1.92
C GLU A 228 -11.12 -15.69 0.88
N TYR A 229 -11.03 -15.02 -0.27
CA TYR A 229 -11.95 -15.21 -1.39
C TYR A 229 -11.52 -16.35 -2.35
N GLY A 230 -10.36 -16.98 -2.13
CA GLY A 230 -9.84 -18.05 -2.99
C GLY A 230 -9.42 -17.57 -4.39
N ILE A 231 -9.05 -16.30 -4.52
CA ILE A 231 -8.65 -15.65 -5.77
C ILE A 231 -7.15 -15.90 -5.96
N PRO A 232 -6.69 -16.47 -7.09
CA PRO A 232 -5.27 -16.57 -7.42
C PRO A 232 -4.63 -15.18 -7.50
N ALA A 233 -3.50 -15.00 -6.81
CA ALA A 233 -2.90 -13.68 -6.68
C ALA A 233 -1.37 -13.68 -6.66
N VAL A 234 -0.81 -12.67 -7.34
CA VAL A 234 0.62 -12.36 -7.42
C VAL A 234 0.83 -10.87 -7.12
N VAL A 235 1.82 -10.54 -6.31
CA VAL A 235 2.17 -9.15 -5.95
C VAL A 235 3.61 -8.84 -6.31
N GLY A 236 4.04 -7.57 -6.26
CA GLY A 236 5.41 -7.21 -6.63
C GLY A 236 5.67 -7.32 -8.14
N VAL A 237 4.61 -7.32 -8.96
CA VAL A 237 4.73 -7.39 -10.42
C VAL A 237 4.98 -5.99 -10.94
N GLY A 238 6.25 -5.61 -11.09
CA GLY A 238 6.63 -4.25 -11.42
C GLY A 238 6.09 -3.77 -12.77
N LYS A 239 5.65 -2.50 -12.82
CA LYS A 239 5.27 -1.74 -14.03
C LYS A 239 4.08 -2.33 -14.81
N THR A 240 3.06 -2.84 -14.11
CA THR A 240 1.80 -3.34 -14.69
C THR A 240 0.72 -2.26 -14.84
N THR A 241 0.79 -1.12 -14.15
CA THR A 241 -0.27 -0.09 -14.18
C THR A 241 0.02 1.12 -15.07
N ARG A 242 1.27 1.29 -15.52
CA ARG A 242 1.70 2.43 -16.35
C ARG A 242 1.61 2.11 -17.85
N LYS A 243 1.08 3.07 -18.62
CA LYS A 243 1.33 3.18 -20.06
C LYS A 243 2.63 3.97 -20.22
N ASP A 244 3.67 3.35 -20.75
CA ASP A 244 4.92 4.04 -21.06
C ASP A 244 4.83 4.57 -22.51
N PRO A 245 4.85 5.89 -22.76
CA PRO A 245 4.78 6.45 -24.11
C PRO A 245 6.10 6.36 -24.88
N ASP A 246 7.25 6.25 -24.19
CA ASP A 246 8.60 6.31 -24.81
C ASP A 246 9.27 4.94 -24.91
N ARG A 247 8.53 3.86 -24.60
CA ARG A 247 9.03 2.49 -24.71
C ARG A 247 8.26 1.77 -25.81
N PRO A 248 8.93 1.11 -26.78
CA PRO A 248 8.23 0.13 -27.60
C PRO A 248 7.60 -0.87 -26.63
N ALA A 249 6.29 -1.11 -26.78
CA ALA A 249 5.51 -1.97 -25.91
C ALA A 249 6.36 -3.18 -25.50
N HIS A 250 6.79 -3.23 -24.23
CA HIS A 250 7.39 -4.45 -23.74
C HIS A 250 6.29 -5.51 -23.92
N PRO A 251 6.54 -6.62 -24.63
CA PRO A 251 5.47 -7.51 -25.09
C PRO A 251 4.65 -8.15 -23.97
N SER A 252 4.99 -7.88 -22.70
CA SER A 252 4.39 -8.44 -21.50
C SER A 252 3.70 -7.44 -20.59
N GLY A 253 3.65 -6.13 -20.90
CA GLY A 253 2.95 -5.15 -20.06
C GLY A 253 1.44 -5.34 -20.13
N TRP A 254 0.81 -5.80 -19.04
CA TRP A 254 -0.65 -5.96 -19.01
C TRP A 254 -1.29 -4.57 -19.11
N SER A 255 -1.91 -4.25 -20.24
CA SER A 255 -2.80 -3.11 -20.34
C SER A 255 -4.25 -3.58 -20.30
N SER A 256 -5.15 -2.71 -19.84
CA SER A 256 -6.57 -3.04 -19.73
C SER A 256 -7.10 -3.65 -21.04
N GLY A 257 -7.76 -4.81 -20.96
CA GLY A 257 -8.23 -5.59 -22.11
C GLY A 257 -7.32 -6.75 -22.55
N HIS A 258 -6.10 -6.87 -22.02
CA HIS A 258 -5.22 -8.00 -22.36
C HIS A 258 -5.72 -9.29 -21.75
N ARG A 259 -5.74 -10.38 -22.51
CA ARG A 259 -5.96 -11.70 -21.94
C ARG A 259 -4.65 -12.18 -21.32
N GLY A 260 -4.70 -12.65 -20.07
CA GLY A 260 -3.52 -13.13 -19.40
C GLY A 260 -3.84 -14.22 -18.39
N VAL A 261 -2.82 -15.01 -18.09
CA VAL A 261 -2.91 -16.12 -17.13
C VAL A 261 -2.14 -15.73 -15.88
N VAL A 262 -2.82 -15.74 -14.73
CA VAL A 262 -2.17 -15.66 -13.43
C VAL A 262 -1.94 -17.09 -12.96
N VAL A 263 -0.66 -17.47 -12.87
CA VAL A 263 -0.24 -18.79 -12.38
C VAL A 263 0.44 -18.59 -11.04
N ASN A 264 -0.12 -19.19 -9.99
CA ASN A 264 0.55 -19.35 -8.71
C ASN A 264 0.52 -20.83 -8.31
N GLN A 265 1.65 -21.51 -8.51
CA GLN A 265 1.87 -22.86 -8.01
C GLN A 265 2.70 -22.80 -6.72
N GLU A 266 2.28 -23.55 -5.70
CA GLU A 266 3.15 -23.83 -4.54
C GLU A 266 4.37 -24.63 -5.04
N THR A 267 5.48 -23.94 -5.30
CA THR A 267 6.74 -24.62 -5.57
C THR A 267 7.21 -25.28 -4.28
N GLY A 268 7.12 -26.60 -4.22
CA GLY A 268 7.84 -27.39 -3.23
C GLY A 268 9.33 -27.04 -3.25
N SER A 269 9.87 -26.67 -2.09
CA SER A 269 11.30 -26.57 -1.77
C SER A 269 12.16 -25.72 -2.74
N SER A 270 12.10 -24.40 -2.60
CA SER A 270 13.17 -23.52 -3.08
C SER A 270 14.37 -23.67 -2.14
N LYS A 271 15.40 -24.43 -2.55
CA LYS A 271 16.73 -24.36 -1.96
C LYS A 271 17.19 -22.89 -1.99
N THR A 272 17.50 -22.34 -0.82
CA THR A 272 18.09 -21.01 -0.66
C THR A 272 19.39 -20.95 -1.46
N ASN A 273 19.43 -20.15 -2.53
CA ASN A 273 20.68 -19.86 -3.22
C ASN A 273 21.33 -18.63 -2.58
N PRO A 274 22.65 -18.65 -2.32
CA PRO A 274 23.34 -17.55 -1.65
C PRO A 274 23.35 -16.28 -2.51
N LEU A 275 23.32 -15.13 -1.83
CA LEU A 275 23.45 -13.80 -2.43
C LEU A 275 24.68 -13.74 -3.34
N SER A 276 24.50 -13.22 -4.56
CA SER A 276 25.62 -12.99 -5.48
C SER A 276 26.57 -11.93 -4.91
N PRO A 277 27.89 -12.14 -4.99
CA PRO A 277 28.86 -11.18 -4.46
C PRO A 277 28.86 -9.88 -5.26
N ILE A 278 29.01 -8.77 -4.53
CA ILE A 278 29.13 -7.41 -5.07
C ILE A 278 30.37 -7.36 -5.98
N PRO A 279 30.25 -6.90 -7.25
CA PRO A 279 31.41 -6.75 -8.11
C PRO A 279 32.33 -5.65 -7.57
N LYS A 280 33.56 -6.01 -7.19
CA LYS A 280 34.60 -5.04 -6.84
C LYS A 280 35.06 -4.34 -8.12
N ARG A 281 35.07 -2.99 -8.11
CA ARG A 281 35.64 -2.20 -9.22
C ARG A 281 37.15 -2.49 -9.37
N PRO A 282 37.67 -2.48 -10.61
CA PRO A 282 39.11 -2.46 -10.84
C PRO A 282 39.71 -1.17 -10.26
N ARG A 283 40.93 -1.28 -9.72
CA ARG A 283 41.70 -0.20 -9.11
C ARG A 283 42.02 0.92 -10.09
#